data_AF-A0A1B7LHL0-F1
#
_entry.id   AF-A0A1B7LHL0-F1
#
_cell.length_a   1.000
_cell.length_b   1.000
_cell.length_c   1.000
_cell.angle_alpha   90.00
_cell.angle_beta   90.00
_cell.angle_gamma   90.00
#
_symmetry.space_group_name_H-M   'P 1'
#
loop_
_entity.id
_entity.type
_entity.pdbx_description
1 polymer ?
#
loop_
_entity_poly.entity_id
_entity_poly.type
_entity_poly.pdbx_seq_one_letter_code
_entity_poly.pdbx_strand_id
1 'polypeptide(L)'
;METWTGRLWPAAFHKGGVIMFLFKLLSYLVGYVSIAIRGEHPEKFINMAAIRGICLWDIRRLGENCVQVNVRLSAVHPLRHIARQTGCRFRTTKRRGMPFLWMRVRRRRAMLPGALLFVLGLYMLGSFVWFIDVTGNHRLNKAEILAVADAAGLHRGMPKWDLDPDRVEKAVREQLPGVSWAGVYVKGTKVTIQVVEAALPGKISAGPAHIVAQKAGVIKEMLVLAGHPAVKEGETVLPGQILISGIVPPPEEPKPPAVPPGEAQPAPKEPAYVHALGTVRARVWYEGYGEAPLVESGRRPTGRTETRICMKIGSREIILFGPRKIPYALYEKDTSVKELPEWRNLRIPVELITEKYRELENYREVRDRESARRLAMQKAMQSVQAQMPPGDKILRRQFTDLVVKQPENLVRVKLFVECLEDIGVEKPFTPVPGPGASPLPGGANPPVRPPDGIPPAPAGHGPH
;
A
#
# COMPACT_ATOMS: atom_id res chain seq x y z
N MET A 1 47.21 42.42 11.05
CA MET A 1 45.83 42.18 10.53
C MET A 1 45.00 43.37 10.96
N GLU A 2 44.96 44.42 10.15
CA GLU A 2 44.14 45.60 10.42
C GLU A 2 43.31 45.88 9.16
N THR A 3 42.01 45.61 9.27
CA THR A 3 41.04 45.92 8.23
C THR A 3 40.64 47.38 8.37
N TRP A 4 41.19 48.24 7.51
CA TRP A 4 40.74 49.61 7.34
C TRP A 4 39.33 49.63 6.71
N THR A 5 38.31 49.62 7.56
CA THR A 5 36.95 50.02 7.20
C THR A 5 36.80 51.50 7.49
N GLY A 6 37.07 52.34 6.50
CA GLY A 6 36.97 53.80 6.64
C GLY A 6 36.50 54.46 5.34
N ARG A 7 35.21 54.81 5.33
CA ARG A 7 34.54 55.77 4.43
C ARG A 7 34.66 55.55 2.92
N LEU A 8 33.66 54.86 2.39
CA LEU A 8 32.95 55.19 1.14
C LEU A 8 31.69 54.34 1.16
N TRP A 9 30.58 54.86 1.67
CA TRP A 9 29.19 54.45 1.39
C TRP A 9 28.24 55.46 2.07
N PRO A 10 27.22 56.00 1.38
CA PRO A 10 26.17 56.78 2.04
C PRO A 10 25.39 55.87 3.01
N ALA A 11 25.07 56.43 4.17
CA ALA A 11 24.36 55.80 5.26
C ALA A 11 22.96 55.32 4.84
N ALA A 12 22.82 54.02 4.60
CA ALA A 12 21.60 53.23 4.79
C ALA A 12 21.98 51.75 4.66
N PHE A 13 21.18 50.86 5.25
CA PHE A 13 21.23 49.39 5.10
C PHE A 13 22.00 48.59 6.16
N HIS A 14 21.51 48.70 7.39
CA HIS A 14 21.56 47.61 8.37
C HIS A 14 20.42 46.61 8.08
N LYS A 15 20.70 45.50 7.36
CA LYS A 15 19.95 44.19 7.31
C LYS A 15 20.61 43.26 6.26
N GLY A 16 21.65 42.53 6.67
CA GLY A 16 22.69 41.95 5.80
C GLY A 16 22.56 40.50 5.33
N GLY A 17 21.50 40.13 4.60
CA GLY A 17 21.43 38.80 3.96
C GLY A 17 20.73 38.80 2.61
N VAL A 18 19.46 39.22 2.60
CA VAL A 18 18.60 39.23 1.41
C VAL A 18 19.09 40.22 0.36
N ILE A 19 19.52 41.42 0.77
CA ILE A 19 20.05 42.46 -0.12
C ILE A 19 21.38 42.01 -0.76
N MET A 20 22.23 41.32 0.00
CA MET A 20 23.48 40.76 -0.53
C MET A 20 23.22 39.63 -1.53
N PHE A 21 22.18 38.82 -1.30
CA PHE A 21 21.71 37.79 -2.23
C PHE A 21 21.12 38.38 -3.51
N LEU A 22 20.22 39.36 -3.40
CA LEU A 22 19.66 40.08 -4.55
C LEU A 22 20.76 40.76 -5.37
N PHE A 23 21.71 41.42 -4.72
CA PHE A 23 22.84 42.06 -5.42
C PHE A 23 23.71 41.04 -6.17
N LYS A 24 23.99 39.87 -5.54
CA LYS A 24 24.71 38.77 -6.20
C LYS A 24 23.92 38.18 -7.36
N LEU A 25 22.60 38.00 -7.20
CA LEU A 25 21.72 37.46 -8.23
C LEU A 25 21.59 38.41 -9.43
N LEU A 26 21.32 39.69 -9.20
CA LEU A 26 21.30 40.71 -10.26
C LEU A 26 22.65 40.83 -10.96
N SER A 27 23.75 40.80 -10.21
CA SER A 27 25.09 40.82 -10.79
C SER A 27 25.40 39.56 -11.61
N TYR A 28 24.85 38.40 -11.23
CA TYR A 28 24.95 37.17 -12.01
C TYR A 28 24.09 37.21 -13.29
N LEU A 29 22.88 37.81 -13.22
CA LEU A 29 21.98 38.00 -14.36
C LEU A 29 22.59 38.94 -15.42
N VAL A 30 23.16 40.08 -15.00
CA VAL A 30 23.81 41.05 -15.89
C VAL A 30 25.21 40.60 -16.33
N GLY A 31 25.85 39.73 -15.55
CA GLY A 31 27.19 39.23 -15.79
C GLY A 31 28.28 40.10 -15.15
N TYR A 32 29.27 39.44 -14.57
CA TYR A 32 30.41 40.08 -13.93
C TYR A 32 31.71 39.35 -14.23
N VAL A 33 32.80 40.07 -14.07
CA VAL A 33 34.15 39.62 -14.38
C VAL A 33 35.01 39.81 -13.14
N SER A 34 35.76 38.77 -12.78
CA SER A 34 36.81 38.88 -11.77
C SER A 34 38.08 39.35 -12.45
N ILE A 35 38.62 40.46 -11.97
CA ILE A 35 39.78 41.13 -12.54
C ILE A 35 40.89 41.14 -11.50
N ALA A 36 42.12 40.79 -11.89
CA ALA A 36 43.31 40.95 -11.09
C ALA A 36 44.06 42.22 -11.54
N ILE A 37 44.19 43.19 -10.64
CA ILE A 37 44.88 44.47 -10.84
C ILE A 37 46.31 44.32 -10.30
N ARG A 38 47.29 44.72 -11.10
CA ARG A 38 48.73 44.75 -10.76
C ARG A 38 49.30 46.14 -11.00
N GLY A 39 50.03 46.68 -10.04
CA GLY A 39 50.70 47.98 -10.16
C GLY A 39 51.26 48.45 -8.83
N GLU A 40 51.99 49.56 -8.84
CA GLU A 40 52.61 50.16 -7.65
C GLU A 40 51.56 50.75 -6.68
N HIS A 41 50.39 51.17 -7.20
CA HIS A 41 49.32 51.77 -6.39
C HIS A 41 47.92 51.23 -6.73
N PRO A 42 47.61 49.95 -6.41
CA PRO A 42 46.31 49.34 -6.70
C PRO A 42 45.16 50.00 -5.93
N GLU A 43 45.45 50.60 -4.78
CA GLU A 43 44.47 51.32 -3.95
C GLU A 43 43.96 52.60 -4.64
N LYS A 44 44.85 53.34 -5.32
CA LYS A 44 44.51 54.52 -6.12
C LYS A 44 43.59 54.18 -7.29
N PHE A 45 43.77 53.00 -7.90
CA PHE A 45 42.90 52.48 -8.95
C PHE A 45 41.49 52.18 -8.44
N ILE A 46 41.37 51.54 -7.28
CA ILE A 46 40.07 51.22 -6.65
C ILE A 46 39.32 52.50 -6.30
N ASN A 47 40.01 53.48 -5.72
CA ASN A 47 39.40 54.75 -5.33
C ASN A 47 38.89 55.53 -6.56
N MET A 48 39.70 55.62 -7.62
CA MET A 48 39.29 56.27 -8.88
C MET A 48 38.10 55.57 -9.55
N ALA A 49 38.03 54.24 -9.47
CA ALA A 49 36.89 53.48 -9.98
C ALA A 49 35.63 53.73 -9.16
N ALA A 50 35.72 53.80 -7.83
CA ALA A 50 34.60 54.14 -6.96
C ALA A 50 34.05 55.56 -7.23
N ILE A 51 34.93 56.55 -7.41
CA ILE A 51 34.56 57.95 -7.74
C ILE A 51 33.80 58.04 -9.07
N ARG A 52 34.13 57.19 -10.05
CA ARG A 52 33.43 57.11 -11.34
C ARG A 52 32.14 56.27 -11.29
N GLY A 53 31.66 55.92 -10.11
CA GLY A 53 30.44 55.12 -9.94
C GLY A 53 30.59 53.65 -10.34
N ILE A 54 31.82 53.15 -10.52
CA ILE A 54 32.05 51.75 -10.85
C ILE A 54 32.00 50.92 -9.57
N CYS A 55 30.94 50.13 -9.45
CA CYS A 55 30.78 49.24 -8.31
C CYS A 55 31.78 48.07 -8.38
N LEU A 56 32.66 48.02 -7.38
CA LEU A 56 33.64 46.97 -7.11
C LEU A 56 33.21 46.20 -5.87
N TRP A 57 33.20 44.87 -5.92
CA TRP A 57 32.86 44.04 -4.76
C TRP A 57 33.80 42.84 -4.63
N ASP A 58 33.83 42.22 -3.44
CA ASP A 58 34.67 41.06 -3.12
C ASP A 58 36.16 41.33 -3.43
N ILE A 59 36.67 42.42 -2.84
CA ILE A 59 38.05 42.88 -2.97
C ILE A 59 38.95 41.97 -2.13
N ARG A 60 39.92 41.32 -2.77
CA ARG A 60 40.88 40.41 -2.11
C ARG A 60 42.30 40.82 -2.47
N ARG A 61 43.14 41.08 -1.46
CA ARG A 61 44.57 41.33 -1.67
C ARG A 61 45.27 39.99 -1.91
N LEU A 62 45.94 39.85 -3.05
CA LEU A 62 46.67 38.63 -3.44
C LEU A 62 48.20 38.77 -3.24
N GLY A 63 48.69 39.99 -3.00
CA GLY A 63 50.08 40.33 -2.70
C GLY A 63 50.26 41.84 -2.53
N GLU A 64 51.48 42.33 -2.28
CA GLU A 64 51.76 43.76 -2.03
C GLU A 64 51.28 44.65 -3.19
N ASN A 65 51.55 44.22 -4.43
CA ASN A 65 51.21 44.94 -5.66
C ASN A 65 50.08 44.28 -6.47
N CYS A 66 49.26 43.42 -5.86
CA CYS A 66 48.23 42.64 -6.54
C CYS A 66 46.90 42.60 -5.77
N VAL A 67 45.81 43.06 -6.41
CA VAL A 67 44.45 43.02 -5.84
C VAL A 67 43.47 42.40 -6.83
N GLN A 68 42.63 41.49 -6.35
CA GLN A 68 41.53 40.91 -7.12
C GLN A 68 40.22 41.57 -6.74
N VAL A 69 39.42 41.92 -7.74
CA VAL A 69 38.11 42.55 -7.56
C VAL A 69 37.10 41.98 -8.54
N ASN A 70 35.81 41.97 -8.17
CA ASN A 70 34.73 41.68 -9.10
C ASN A 70 34.10 42.98 -9.60
N VAL A 71 33.84 43.03 -10.90
CA VAL A 71 33.25 44.19 -11.58
C VAL A 71 32.20 43.74 -12.57
N ARG A 72 31.14 44.54 -12.76
CA ARG A 72 30.12 44.29 -13.79
C ARG A 72 30.73 44.28 -15.19
N LEU A 73 30.19 43.46 -16.09
CA LEU A 73 30.69 43.34 -17.45
C LEU A 73 30.73 44.69 -18.22
N SER A 74 29.72 45.54 -18.01
CA SER A 74 29.63 46.87 -18.63
C SER A 74 30.74 47.84 -18.20
N ALA A 75 31.29 47.67 -16.99
CA ALA A 75 32.29 48.57 -16.43
C ALA A 75 33.74 48.20 -16.82
N VAL A 76 33.97 47.09 -17.52
CA VAL A 76 35.30 46.67 -17.97
C VAL A 76 35.93 47.67 -18.95
N HIS A 77 35.12 48.28 -19.83
CA HIS A 77 35.61 49.24 -20.81
C HIS A 77 36.06 50.58 -20.17
N PRO A 78 35.24 51.24 -19.32
CA PRO A 78 35.67 52.42 -18.55
C PRO A 78 36.91 52.20 -17.67
N LEU A 79 37.08 51.00 -17.10
CA LEU A 79 38.25 50.67 -16.28
C LEU A 79 39.58 50.77 -17.03
N ARG A 80 39.58 50.58 -18.35
CA ARG A 80 40.78 50.74 -19.19
C ARG A 80 41.34 52.15 -19.15
N HIS A 81 40.47 53.15 -19.04
CA HIS A 81 40.87 54.54 -18.91
C HIS A 81 41.50 54.82 -17.54
N ILE A 82 40.96 54.21 -16.48
CA ILE A 82 41.46 54.36 -15.11
C ILE A 82 42.83 53.68 -14.96
N ALA A 83 43.00 52.52 -15.60
CA ALA A 83 44.25 51.77 -15.62
C ALA A 83 45.42 52.59 -16.19
N ARG A 84 45.18 53.29 -17.30
CA ARG A 84 46.18 54.15 -17.96
C ARG A 84 46.58 55.34 -17.09
N GLN A 85 45.63 55.97 -16.40
CA GLN A 85 45.89 57.13 -15.54
C GLN A 85 46.61 56.78 -14.23
N THR A 86 46.54 55.53 -13.79
CA THR A 86 47.10 55.07 -12.50
C THR A 86 48.34 54.19 -12.68
N GLY A 87 48.83 54.00 -13.91
CA GLY A 87 49.96 53.12 -14.20
C GLY A 87 49.70 51.63 -13.90
N CYS A 88 48.45 51.25 -13.59
CA CYS A 88 48.07 49.90 -13.22
C CYS A 88 47.69 49.06 -14.45
N ARG A 89 48.01 47.77 -14.44
CA ARG A 89 47.57 46.80 -15.45
C ARG A 89 46.57 45.83 -14.82
N PHE A 90 45.47 45.57 -15.50
CA PHE A 90 44.50 44.60 -15.02
C PHE A 90 44.30 43.46 -16.02
N ARG A 91 44.13 42.23 -15.51
CA ARG A 91 43.89 41.03 -16.29
C ARG A 91 42.59 40.37 -15.84
N THR A 92 41.74 40.05 -16.81
CA THR A 92 40.53 39.27 -16.56
C THR A 92 40.89 37.83 -16.19
N THR A 93 40.52 37.40 -14.98
CA THR A 93 40.82 36.06 -14.46
C THR A 93 39.63 35.10 -14.65
N LYS A 94 38.40 35.56 -14.38
CA LYS A 94 37.19 34.71 -14.48
C LYS A 94 36.03 35.51 -15.09
N ARG A 95 35.24 34.87 -15.94
CA ARG A 95 33.99 35.42 -16.53
C ARG A 95 32.82 34.61 -15.96
N ARG A 96 31.86 35.27 -15.30
CA ARG A 96 30.70 34.59 -14.67
C ARG A 96 29.40 35.33 -14.97
N GLY A 97 28.32 34.59 -15.14
CA GLY A 97 26.96 35.13 -15.29
C GLY A 97 26.18 34.59 -16.50
N MET A 98 24.90 34.95 -16.55
CA MET A 98 23.92 34.54 -17.57
C MET A 98 24.37 34.85 -19.00
N PRO A 99 24.94 36.02 -19.34
CA PRO A 99 25.36 36.31 -20.72
C PRO A 99 26.45 35.36 -21.23
N PHE A 100 27.34 34.90 -20.34
CA PHE A 100 28.39 33.92 -20.68
C PHE A 100 27.83 32.50 -20.82
N LEU A 101 26.82 32.16 -20.04
CA LEU A 101 26.10 30.89 -20.18
C LEU A 101 25.26 30.87 -21.47
N TRP A 102 24.54 31.96 -21.76
CA TRP A 102 23.75 32.14 -22.98
C TRP A 102 24.62 32.05 -24.24
N MET A 103 25.81 32.67 -24.25
CA MET A 103 26.77 32.52 -25.36
C MET A 103 27.21 31.05 -25.57
N ARG A 104 27.34 30.27 -24.49
CA ARG A 104 27.70 28.85 -24.56
C ARG A 104 26.53 27.99 -25.05
N VAL A 105 25.31 28.26 -24.59
CA VAL A 105 24.08 27.58 -25.02
C VAL A 105 23.75 27.90 -26.47
N ARG A 106 23.87 29.17 -26.90
CA ARG A 106 23.60 29.61 -28.29
C ARG A 106 24.57 28.98 -29.30
N ARG A 107 25.80 28.63 -28.88
CA ARG A 107 26.75 27.88 -29.73
C ARG A 107 26.29 26.44 -29.98
N ARG A 108 25.40 25.89 -29.14
CA ARG A 108 24.83 24.55 -29.26
C ARG A 108 23.37 24.65 -29.73
N ARG A 109 23.17 24.78 -31.05
CA ARG A 109 21.84 24.97 -31.67
C ARG A 109 20.81 23.90 -31.30
N ALA A 110 21.24 22.68 -30.96
CA ALA A 110 20.36 21.58 -30.54
C ALA A 110 19.87 21.67 -29.08
N MET A 111 20.49 22.48 -28.23
CA MET A 111 20.20 22.49 -26.79
C MET A 111 18.87 23.18 -26.45
N LEU A 112 18.51 24.24 -27.19
CA LEU A 112 17.25 24.95 -27.02
C LEU A 112 16.02 24.12 -27.44
N PRO A 113 15.97 23.52 -28.65
CA PRO A 113 14.85 22.64 -29.01
C PRO A 113 14.80 21.38 -28.15
N GLY A 114 15.95 20.83 -27.72
CA GLY A 114 15.99 19.71 -26.79
C GLY A 114 15.39 20.05 -25.42
N ALA A 115 15.68 21.23 -24.88
CA ALA A 115 15.07 21.71 -23.64
C ALA A 115 13.56 21.95 -23.80
N LEU A 116 13.13 22.52 -24.92
CA LEU A 116 11.71 22.70 -25.22
C LEU A 116 10.97 21.36 -25.34
N LEU A 117 11.54 20.41 -26.10
CA LEU A 117 11.00 19.05 -26.26
C LEU A 117 10.96 18.31 -24.93
N PHE A 118 11.97 18.49 -24.08
CA PHE A 118 11.99 17.90 -22.74
C PHE A 118 10.83 18.42 -21.88
N VAL A 119 10.62 19.74 -21.85
CA VAL A 119 9.51 20.34 -21.11
C VAL A 119 8.17 19.88 -21.69
N LEU A 120 8.01 19.89 -23.01
CA LEU A 120 6.80 19.40 -23.67
C LEU A 120 6.54 17.92 -23.37
N GLY A 121 7.60 17.10 -23.35
CA GLY A 121 7.55 15.70 -22.96
C GLY A 121 7.08 15.51 -21.52
N LEU A 122 7.55 16.33 -20.57
CA LEU A 122 7.07 16.30 -19.19
C LEU A 122 5.57 16.64 -19.09
N TYR A 123 5.11 17.64 -19.84
CA TYR A 123 3.68 17.98 -19.90
C TYR A 123 2.86 16.85 -20.53
N MET A 124 3.34 16.25 -21.63
CA MET A 124 2.69 15.11 -22.26
C MET A 124 2.60 13.92 -21.30
N LEU A 125 3.72 13.47 -20.71
CA LEU A 125 3.72 12.35 -19.77
C LEU A 125 2.84 12.63 -18.54
N GLY A 126 2.85 13.87 -18.04
CA GLY A 126 2.00 14.29 -16.92
C GLY A 126 0.51 14.39 -17.25
N SER A 127 0.14 14.33 -18.53
CA SER A 127 -1.25 14.46 -18.99
C SER A 127 -2.01 13.14 -19.12
N PHE A 128 -1.33 12.00 -18.99
CA PHE A 128 -1.95 10.68 -19.09
C PHE A 128 -2.19 10.04 -17.71
N VAL A 129 -3.16 9.13 -17.67
CA VAL A 129 -3.41 8.25 -16.52
C VAL A 129 -2.49 7.04 -16.61
N TRP A 130 -1.51 6.96 -15.70
CA TRP A 130 -0.55 5.85 -15.66
C TRP A 130 -0.96 4.77 -14.67
N PHE A 131 -1.59 5.17 -13.57
CA PHE A 131 -1.95 4.28 -12.48
C PHE A 131 -3.42 4.43 -12.15
N ILE A 132 -4.12 3.31 -12.07
CA ILE A 132 -5.49 3.22 -11.56
C ILE A 132 -5.43 2.35 -10.32
N ASP A 133 -5.90 2.90 -9.21
CA ASP A 133 -5.95 2.20 -7.94
C ASP A 133 -7.38 2.14 -7.42
N VAL A 134 -7.66 1.09 -6.65
CA VAL A 134 -8.99 0.83 -6.10
C VAL A 134 -8.81 0.66 -4.60
N THR A 135 -9.65 1.36 -3.84
CA THR A 135 -9.60 1.41 -2.38
C THR A 135 -11.00 1.25 -1.80
N GLY A 136 -11.10 0.68 -0.59
CA GLY A 136 -12.37 0.41 0.09
C GLY A 136 -13.08 -0.87 -0.36
N ASN A 137 -12.44 -1.68 -1.21
CA ASN A 137 -12.92 -3.01 -1.56
C ASN A 137 -12.42 -4.04 -0.53
N HIS A 138 -13.34 -4.55 0.29
CA HIS A 138 -13.10 -5.57 1.29
C HIS A 138 -13.61 -6.94 0.84
N ARG A 139 -14.82 -6.99 0.26
CA ARG A 139 -15.47 -8.20 -0.26
C ARG A 139 -15.46 -8.22 -1.79
N LEU A 140 -15.51 -7.06 -2.43
CA LEU A 140 -15.55 -6.94 -3.90
C LEU A 140 -14.17 -7.15 -4.53
N ASN A 141 -14.17 -7.88 -5.65
CA ASN A 141 -12.95 -8.16 -6.40
C ASN A 141 -12.46 -6.89 -7.12
N LYS A 142 -11.18 -6.56 -6.93
CA LYS A 142 -10.54 -5.41 -7.58
C LYS A 142 -10.58 -5.52 -9.11
N ALA A 143 -10.50 -6.73 -9.67
CA ALA A 143 -10.53 -6.93 -11.12
C ALA A 143 -11.89 -6.57 -11.73
N GLU A 144 -12.99 -6.87 -11.05
CA GLU A 144 -14.34 -6.54 -11.50
C GLU A 144 -14.57 -5.03 -11.51
N ILE A 145 -14.14 -4.33 -10.44
CA ILE A 145 -14.23 -2.86 -10.36
C ILE A 145 -13.43 -2.21 -11.50
N LEU A 146 -12.23 -2.73 -11.79
CA LEU A 146 -11.42 -2.23 -12.89
C LEU A 146 -12.06 -2.50 -14.26
N ALA A 147 -12.68 -3.66 -14.46
CA ALA A 147 -13.36 -3.98 -15.72
C ALA A 147 -14.57 -3.06 -15.98
N VAL A 148 -15.36 -2.77 -14.95
CA VAL A 148 -16.48 -1.82 -15.05
C VAL A 148 -15.98 -0.40 -15.32
N ALA A 149 -14.90 0.02 -14.64
CA ALA A 149 -14.28 1.32 -14.88
C ALA A 149 -13.72 1.45 -16.30
N ASP A 150 -13.09 0.40 -16.82
CA ASP A 150 -12.58 0.31 -18.20
C ASP A 150 -13.72 0.45 -19.22
N ALA A 151 -14.82 -0.27 -19.03
CA ALA A 151 -16.03 -0.17 -19.86
C ALA A 151 -16.67 1.23 -19.79
N ALA A 152 -16.51 1.95 -18.68
CA ALA A 152 -16.99 3.33 -18.51
C ALA A 152 -16.04 4.38 -19.10
N GLY A 153 -14.88 3.97 -19.62
CA GLY A 153 -13.89 4.83 -20.28
C GLY A 153 -12.66 5.16 -19.43
N LEU A 154 -12.52 4.62 -18.21
CA LEU A 154 -11.33 4.79 -17.37
C LEU A 154 -10.32 3.65 -17.57
N HIS A 155 -9.33 3.90 -18.41
CA HIS A 155 -8.29 2.92 -18.72
C HIS A 155 -6.87 3.47 -18.62
N ARG A 156 -5.89 2.56 -18.50
CA ARG A 156 -4.47 2.96 -18.43
C ARG A 156 -4.04 3.54 -19.77
N GLY A 157 -3.26 4.62 -19.71
CA GLY A 157 -2.75 5.33 -20.89
C GLY A 157 -3.76 6.31 -21.51
N MET A 158 -4.96 6.47 -20.96
CA MET A 158 -5.91 7.47 -21.45
C MET A 158 -5.46 8.90 -21.10
N PRO A 159 -5.77 9.90 -21.93
CA PRO A 159 -5.55 11.29 -21.58
C PRO A 159 -6.52 11.75 -20.50
N LYS A 160 -6.03 12.56 -19.55
CA LYS A 160 -6.84 13.03 -18.42
C LYS A 160 -7.99 13.97 -18.80
N TRP A 161 -7.90 14.66 -19.93
CA TRP A 161 -8.96 15.56 -20.39
C TRP A 161 -10.17 14.83 -20.99
N ASP A 162 -10.01 13.55 -21.32
CA ASP A 162 -11.08 12.69 -21.84
C ASP A 162 -11.74 11.86 -20.72
N LEU A 163 -11.18 11.91 -19.51
CA LEU A 163 -11.74 11.23 -18.35
C LEU A 163 -12.94 12.01 -17.81
N ASP A 164 -14.09 11.34 -17.76
CA ASP A 164 -15.31 11.78 -17.07
C ASP A 164 -15.48 11.00 -15.76
N PRO A 165 -15.10 11.58 -14.60
CA PRO A 165 -15.21 10.91 -13.31
C PRO A 165 -16.65 10.53 -12.96
N ASP A 166 -17.60 11.41 -13.25
CA ASP A 166 -19.02 11.24 -12.87
C ASP A 166 -19.63 10.04 -13.62
N ARG A 167 -19.27 9.87 -14.89
CA ARG A 167 -19.68 8.72 -15.70
C ARG A 167 -19.15 7.40 -15.13
N VAL A 168 -17.89 7.38 -14.70
CA VAL A 168 -17.25 6.19 -14.12
C VAL A 168 -17.86 5.87 -12.76
N GLU A 169 -18.06 6.88 -11.90
CA GLU A 169 -18.74 6.72 -10.61
C GLU A 169 -20.13 6.11 -10.76
N LYS A 170 -20.92 6.64 -11.71
CA LYS A 170 -22.26 6.13 -12.00
C LYS A 170 -22.23 4.68 -12.50
N ALA A 171 -21.35 4.36 -13.44
CA ALA A 171 -21.22 3.01 -13.99
C ALA A 171 -20.82 1.99 -12.91
N VAL A 172 -19.84 2.34 -12.06
CA VAL A 172 -19.39 1.50 -10.95
C VAL A 172 -20.53 1.25 -9.95
N ARG A 173 -21.35 2.26 -9.64
CA ARG A 173 -22.50 2.11 -8.73
C ARG A 173 -23.64 1.29 -9.33
N GLU A 174 -23.93 1.43 -10.62
CA GLU A 174 -25.07 0.77 -11.26
C GLU A 174 -24.78 -0.69 -11.64
N GLN A 175 -23.56 -1.00 -12.06
CA GLN A 175 -23.20 -2.34 -12.53
C GLN A 175 -22.74 -3.27 -11.40
N LEU A 176 -22.37 -2.74 -10.24
CA LEU A 176 -21.93 -3.52 -9.09
C LEU A 176 -22.96 -3.44 -7.95
N PRO A 177 -23.84 -4.44 -7.77
CA PRO A 177 -24.91 -4.41 -6.77
C PRO A 177 -24.42 -4.40 -5.31
N GLY A 178 -23.12 -4.61 -5.08
CA GLY A 178 -22.48 -4.54 -3.76
C GLY A 178 -21.92 -3.15 -3.39
N VAL A 179 -22.08 -2.14 -4.23
CA VAL A 179 -21.53 -0.79 -4.02
C VAL A 179 -22.62 0.16 -3.54
N SER A 180 -22.49 0.72 -2.34
CA SER A 180 -23.37 1.78 -1.85
C SER A 180 -22.97 3.18 -2.34
N TRP A 181 -21.67 3.41 -2.54
CA TRP A 181 -21.12 4.67 -2.99
C TRP A 181 -19.79 4.44 -3.70
N ALA A 182 -19.52 5.22 -4.75
CA ALA A 182 -18.26 5.23 -5.47
C ALA A 182 -17.82 6.67 -5.71
N GLY A 183 -16.51 6.92 -5.62
CA GLY A 183 -15.89 8.21 -5.94
C GLY A 183 -14.61 8.01 -6.74
N VAL A 184 -14.37 8.89 -7.72
CA VAL A 184 -13.20 8.82 -8.62
C VAL A 184 -12.37 10.10 -8.48
N TYR A 185 -11.14 9.94 -7.98
CA TYR A 185 -10.24 11.07 -7.71
C TYR A 185 -9.00 11.02 -8.59
N VAL A 186 -8.70 12.14 -9.24
CA VAL A 186 -7.47 12.30 -10.05
C VAL A 186 -6.41 13.04 -9.22
N LYS A 187 -5.28 12.37 -8.96
CA LYS A 187 -4.11 12.96 -8.28
C LYS A 187 -2.86 12.79 -9.12
N GLY A 188 -2.49 13.86 -9.83
CA GLY A 188 -1.32 13.86 -10.73
C GLY A 188 -1.55 12.96 -11.94
N THR A 189 -0.83 11.84 -12.00
CA THR A 189 -0.94 10.78 -13.04
C THR A 189 -1.65 9.51 -12.54
N LYS A 190 -2.13 9.53 -11.29
CA LYS A 190 -2.84 8.42 -10.65
C LYS A 190 -4.33 8.77 -10.52
N VAL A 191 -5.19 7.83 -10.90
CA VAL A 191 -6.63 7.87 -10.61
C VAL A 191 -6.92 6.86 -9.51
N THR A 192 -7.71 7.26 -8.52
CA THR A 192 -8.11 6.40 -7.40
C THR A 192 -9.62 6.28 -7.39
N ILE A 193 -10.10 5.04 -7.50
CA ILE A 193 -11.50 4.68 -7.35
C ILE A 193 -11.69 4.28 -5.88
N GLN A 194 -12.48 5.05 -5.16
CA GLN A 194 -12.86 4.76 -3.79
C GLN A 194 -14.26 4.17 -3.79
N VAL A 195 -14.42 2.99 -3.21
CA VAL A 195 -15.68 2.27 -3.17
C VAL A 195 -16.06 2.07 -1.71
N VAL A 196 -17.33 2.32 -1.38
CA VAL A 196 -17.92 1.93 -0.10
C VAL A 196 -18.93 0.83 -0.37
N GLU A 197 -18.60 -0.37 0.11
CA GLU A 197 -19.45 -1.54 -0.05
C GLU A 197 -20.75 -1.40 0.74
N ALA A 198 -21.87 -1.76 0.12
CA ALA A 198 -23.13 -1.89 0.82
C ALA A 198 -23.01 -3.03 1.84
N ALA A 199 -23.40 -2.75 3.09
CA ALA A 199 -23.64 -3.79 4.08
C ALA A 199 -24.93 -4.54 3.71
N LEU A 200 -24.86 -5.33 2.64
CA LEU A 200 -25.92 -6.29 2.34
C LEU A 200 -25.95 -7.30 3.49
N PRO A 201 -27.08 -7.46 4.22
CA PRO A 201 -27.30 -8.71 4.91
C PRO A 201 -27.15 -9.81 3.85
N GLY A 202 -26.44 -10.90 4.17
CA GLY A 202 -26.22 -12.00 3.23
C GLY A 202 -27.54 -12.37 2.56
N LYS A 203 -27.50 -12.78 1.27
CA LYS A 203 -28.70 -13.18 0.52
C LYS A 203 -29.62 -13.98 1.44
N ILE A 204 -30.68 -13.35 1.93
CA ILE A 204 -31.66 -13.99 2.79
C ILE A 204 -32.18 -15.13 1.95
N SER A 205 -31.82 -16.37 2.31
CA SER A 205 -32.38 -17.52 1.64
C SER A 205 -33.89 -17.40 1.84
N ALA A 206 -34.65 -17.29 0.76
CA ALA A 206 -36.07 -16.90 0.82
C ALA A 206 -36.97 -17.93 1.55
N GLY A 207 -36.40 -19.02 2.07
CA GLY A 207 -37.08 -20.04 2.85
C GLY A 207 -36.96 -19.86 4.38
N PRO A 208 -37.73 -20.62 5.17
CA PRO A 208 -37.62 -20.67 6.62
C PRO A 208 -36.21 -21.06 7.07
N ALA A 209 -35.70 -20.38 8.10
CA ALA A 209 -34.37 -20.61 8.64
C ALA A 209 -34.36 -20.44 10.15
N HIS A 210 -33.53 -21.21 10.83
CA HIS A 210 -33.17 -21.00 12.23
C HIS A 210 -31.87 -20.20 12.31
N ILE A 211 -31.63 -19.52 13.43
CA ILE A 211 -30.29 -19.09 13.81
C ILE A 211 -29.76 -20.10 14.83
N VAL A 212 -28.64 -20.74 14.52
CA VAL A 212 -27.98 -21.74 15.38
C VAL A 212 -26.63 -21.22 15.88
N ALA A 213 -26.18 -21.74 17.01
CA ALA A 213 -24.88 -21.39 17.58
C ALA A 213 -23.73 -21.97 16.74
N GLN A 214 -22.78 -21.15 16.33
CA GLN A 214 -21.54 -21.61 15.70
C GLN A 214 -20.55 -22.20 16.71
N LYS A 215 -20.54 -21.65 17.93
CA LYS A 215 -19.57 -21.97 18.99
C LYS A 215 -20.28 -22.15 20.33
N ALA A 216 -19.61 -22.83 21.25
CA ALA A 216 -20.05 -22.90 22.63
C ALA A 216 -19.84 -21.53 23.31
N GLY A 217 -20.78 -21.12 24.16
CA GLY A 217 -20.66 -19.85 24.87
C GLY A 217 -21.80 -19.60 25.84
N VAL A 218 -21.68 -18.54 26.63
CA VAL A 218 -22.75 -18.08 27.52
C VAL A 218 -23.39 -16.84 26.94
N ILE A 219 -24.69 -16.89 26.68
CA ILE A 219 -25.43 -15.80 26.04
C ILE A 219 -25.38 -14.57 26.93
N LYS A 220 -24.93 -13.45 26.37
CA LYS A 220 -24.86 -12.18 27.07
C LYS A 220 -25.98 -11.24 26.66
N GLU A 221 -26.23 -11.13 25.36
CA GLU A 221 -27.22 -10.22 24.76
C GLU A 221 -27.82 -10.89 23.52
N MET A 222 -29.12 -10.76 23.33
CA MET A 222 -29.82 -11.24 22.14
C MET A 222 -30.77 -10.18 21.59
N LEU A 223 -30.70 -9.92 20.28
CA LEU A 223 -31.64 -9.09 19.55
C LEU A 223 -32.36 -9.96 18.52
N VAL A 224 -33.67 -10.17 18.70
CA VAL A 224 -34.51 -10.93 17.76
C VAL A 224 -35.31 -9.94 16.90
N LEU A 225 -35.10 -9.96 15.59
CA LEU A 225 -35.86 -9.18 14.61
C LEU A 225 -37.02 -9.99 14.01
N ALA A 226 -36.80 -11.29 13.77
CA ALA A 226 -37.81 -12.24 13.30
C ALA A 226 -37.53 -13.64 13.87
N GLY A 227 -38.59 -14.41 14.15
CA GLY A 227 -38.50 -15.74 14.77
C GLY A 227 -38.82 -15.74 16.27
N HIS A 228 -38.68 -16.91 16.88
CA HIS A 228 -38.95 -17.12 18.31
C HIS A 228 -37.64 -17.40 19.06
N PRO A 229 -37.30 -16.67 20.14
CA PRO A 229 -36.10 -16.94 20.93
C PRO A 229 -36.19 -18.31 21.60
N ALA A 230 -35.28 -19.23 21.25
CA ALA A 230 -35.25 -20.58 21.81
C ALA A 230 -34.42 -20.69 23.12
N VAL A 231 -33.63 -19.65 23.42
CA VAL A 231 -32.68 -19.58 24.54
C VAL A 231 -32.76 -18.21 25.21
N LYS A 232 -32.26 -18.10 26.44
CA LYS A 232 -32.31 -16.85 27.23
C LYS A 232 -30.93 -16.31 27.56
N GLU A 233 -30.87 -15.03 27.91
CA GLU A 233 -29.65 -14.42 28.44
C GLU A 233 -29.18 -15.17 29.71
N GLY A 234 -27.87 -15.43 29.79
CA GLY A 234 -27.26 -16.23 30.85
C GLY A 234 -27.21 -17.74 30.58
N GLU A 235 -27.89 -18.23 29.54
CA GLU A 235 -27.87 -19.65 29.17
C GLU A 235 -26.55 -20.05 28.50
N THR A 236 -26.09 -21.27 28.76
CA THR A 236 -24.93 -21.87 28.08
C THR A 236 -25.40 -22.63 26.86
N VAL A 237 -24.82 -22.35 25.70
CA VAL A 237 -25.17 -22.98 24.44
C VAL A 237 -24.03 -23.78 23.87
N LEU A 238 -24.36 -24.83 23.11
CA LEU A 238 -23.41 -25.67 22.39
C LEU A 238 -23.46 -25.41 20.87
N PRO A 239 -22.38 -25.68 20.12
CA PRO A 239 -22.39 -25.58 18.67
C PRO A 239 -23.54 -26.39 18.06
N GLY A 240 -24.30 -25.78 17.17
CA GLY A 240 -25.46 -26.36 16.49
C GLY A 240 -26.80 -26.21 17.21
N GLN A 241 -26.82 -25.72 18.46
CA GLN A 241 -28.05 -25.46 19.20
C GLN A 241 -28.85 -24.30 18.57
N ILE A 242 -30.18 -24.42 18.52
CA ILE A 242 -31.06 -23.36 18.02
C ILE A 242 -31.08 -22.20 19.02
N LEU A 243 -30.70 -21.02 18.56
CA LEU A 243 -30.73 -19.77 19.32
C LEU A 243 -32.02 -19.00 19.04
N ILE A 244 -32.37 -18.87 17.76
CA ILE A 244 -33.64 -18.28 17.32
C ILE A 244 -34.31 -19.27 16.38
N SER A 245 -35.51 -19.70 16.75
CA SER A 245 -36.32 -20.62 15.97
C SER A 245 -37.06 -19.88 14.85
N GLY A 246 -36.97 -20.39 13.62
CA GLY A 246 -37.85 -20.00 12.51
C GLY A 246 -39.25 -20.62 12.60
N ILE A 247 -39.53 -21.43 13.63
CA ILE A 247 -40.87 -21.96 13.94
C ILE A 247 -41.42 -21.11 15.09
N VAL A 248 -42.43 -20.30 14.79
CA VAL A 248 -43.10 -19.43 15.76
C VAL A 248 -44.34 -20.16 16.27
N PRO A 249 -44.39 -20.53 17.56
CA PRO A 249 -45.59 -21.14 18.13
C PRO A 249 -46.76 -20.14 18.09
N PRO A 250 -48.00 -20.62 17.95
CA PRO A 250 -49.17 -19.76 18.04
C PRO A 250 -49.21 -19.07 19.42
N PRO A 251 -49.75 -17.84 19.52
CA PRO A 251 -49.90 -17.17 20.81
C PRO A 251 -50.64 -18.06 21.79
N GLU A 252 -50.09 -18.26 23.00
CA GLU A 252 -50.81 -18.91 24.09
C GLU A 252 -51.98 -18.00 24.49
N GLU A 253 -53.19 -18.39 24.11
CA GLU A 253 -54.39 -17.78 24.66
C GLU A 253 -54.52 -18.23 26.14
N PRO A 254 -54.87 -17.32 27.06
CA PRO A 254 -55.09 -17.70 28.45
C PRO A 254 -56.12 -18.82 28.48
N LYS A 255 -55.80 -19.93 29.17
CA LYS A 255 -56.69 -21.09 29.32
C LYS A 255 -58.10 -20.58 29.61
N PRO A 256 -59.08 -20.80 28.73
CA PRO A 256 -60.46 -20.47 29.07
C PRO A 256 -60.82 -21.21 30.37
N PRO A 257 -61.58 -20.57 31.28
CA PRO A 257 -62.08 -21.25 32.47
C PRO A 257 -62.80 -22.55 32.06
N ALA A 258 -62.63 -23.59 32.87
CA ALA A 258 -63.04 -24.97 32.58
C ALA A 258 -64.33 -25.05 31.74
N VAL A 259 -64.17 -25.49 30.49
CA VAL A 259 -65.28 -25.71 29.56
C VAL A 259 -66.18 -26.80 30.13
N PRO A 260 -67.52 -26.63 30.18
CA PRO A 260 -68.44 -27.68 30.63
C PRO A 260 -68.34 -28.94 29.75
N PRO A 261 -68.68 -30.14 30.29
CA PRO A 261 -68.51 -31.39 29.56
C PRO A 261 -69.45 -31.43 28.34
N GLY A 262 -68.90 -31.38 27.13
CA GLY A 262 -69.67 -31.54 25.88
C GLY A 262 -69.25 -30.66 24.71
N GLU A 263 -68.42 -29.63 24.91
CA GLU A 263 -67.94 -28.79 23.82
C GLU A 263 -66.59 -29.29 23.27
N ALA A 264 -66.49 -29.32 21.93
CA ALA A 264 -65.29 -29.71 21.22
C ALA A 264 -64.14 -28.74 21.52
N GLN A 265 -63.00 -29.27 21.91
CA GLN A 265 -61.78 -28.48 22.10
C GLN A 265 -61.43 -27.75 20.79
N PRO A 266 -61.05 -26.46 20.82
CA PRO A 266 -60.63 -25.75 19.62
C PRO A 266 -59.41 -26.46 19.00
N ALA A 267 -59.42 -26.60 17.68
CA ALA A 267 -58.34 -27.24 16.94
C ALA A 267 -56.98 -26.53 17.22
N PRO A 268 -55.87 -27.28 17.38
CA PRO A 268 -54.55 -26.69 17.58
C PRO A 268 -54.22 -25.74 16.43
N LYS A 269 -53.89 -24.49 16.74
CA LYS A 269 -53.41 -23.54 15.73
C LYS A 269 -52.06 -24.00 15.20
N GLU A 270 -51.88 -23.97 13.88
CA GLU A 270 -50.63 -24.36 13.25
C GLU A 270 -49.51 -23.34 13.56
N PRO A 271 -48.24 -23.78 13.72
CA PRO A 271 -47.12 -22.87 13.92
C PRO A 271 -46.80 -22.10 12.62
N ALA A 272 -46.40 -20.84 12.76
CA ALA A 272 -45.96 -20.03 11.64
C ALA A 272 -44.48 -20.27 11.34
N TYR A 273 -44.14 -20.44 10.06
CA TYR A 273 -42.76 -20.62 9.60
C TYR A 273 -42.21 -19.31 9.05
N VAL A 274 -41.12 -18.84 9.63
CA VAL A 274 -40.46 -17.58 9.28
C VAL A 274 -38.97 -17.80 9.06
N HIS A 275 -38.35 -16.84 8.38
CA HIS A 275 -36.89 -16.74 8.33
C HIS A 275 -36.43 -16.03 9.62
N ALA A 276 -35.75 -16.75 10.51
CA ALA A 276 -35.25 -16.17 11.75
C ALA A 276 -34.15 -15.13 11.46
N LEU A 277 -34.29 -13.93 12.02
CA LEU A 277 -33.35 -12.82 11.89
C LEU A 277 -33.04 -12.26 13.27
N GLY A 278 -31.76 -12.04 13.55
CA GLY A 278 -31.33 -11.52 14.84
C GLY A 278 -29.83 -11.64 15.03
N THR A 279 -29.36 -11.08 16.14
CA THR A 279 -27.95 -11.09 16.55
C THR A 279 -27.87 -11.70 17.94
N VAL A 280 -26.98 -12.67 18.15
CA VAL A 280 -26.84 -13.37 19.44
C VAL A 280 -25.40 -13.28 19.90
N ARG A 281 -25.12 -12.39 20.85
CA ARG A 281 -23.79 -12.19 21.40
C ARG A 281 -23.58 -13.05 22.64
N ALA A 282 -22.51 -13.83 22.63
CA ALA A 282 -22.13 -14.71 23.72
C ALA A 282 -20.70 -14.46 24.19
N ARG A 283 -20.45 -14.81 25.45
CA ARG A 283 -19.11 -14.91 26.02
C ARG A 283 -18.50 -16.23 25.55
N VAL A 284 -17.38 -16.13 24.83
CA VAL A 284 -16.63 -17.27 24.29
C VAL A 284 -15.22 -17.25 24.87
N TRP A 285 -14.63 -18.42 25.06
CA TRP A 285 -13.29 -18.58 25.61
C TRP A 285 -12.33 -19.14 24.57
N TYR A 286 -11.15 -18.53 24.49
CA TYR A 286 -10.03 -18.98 23.67
C TYR A 286 -8.84 -19.32 24.55
N GLU A 287 -8.14 -20.38 24.18
CA GLU A 287 -6.91 -20.79 24.82
C GLU A 287 -5.74 -20.68 23.84
N GLY A 288 -4.66 -20.05 24.29
CA GLY A 288 -3.40 -19.96 23.56
C GLY A 288 -2.27 -20.57 24.36
N TYR A 289 -1.31 -21.15 23.65
CA TYR A 289 -0.09 -21.69 24.22
C TYR A 289 1.13 -21.03 23.58
N GLY A 290 2.12 -20.70 24.40
CA GLY A 290 3.38 -20.16 23.93
C GLY A 290 4.55 -20.66 24.77
N GLU A 291 5.66 -20.94 24.09
CA GLU A 291 6.89 -21.39 24.71
C GLU A 291 8.13 -20.70 24.14
N ALA A 292 9.12 -20.48 25.00
CA ALA A 292 10.35 -19.81 24.64
C ALA A 292 11.54 -20.41 25.38
N PRO A 293 12.61 -20.81 24.66
CA PRO A 293 13.82 -21.31 25.30
C PRO A 293 14.64 -20.17 25.92
N LEU A 294 15.28 -20.47 27.05
CA LEU A 294 16.27 -19.63 27.74
C LEU A 294 17.60 -19.58 26.97
N VAL A 295 17.94 -20.63 26.22
CA VAL A 295 19.08 -20.60 25.28
C VAL A 295 18.59 -21.06 23.92
N GLU A 296 18.74 -20.19 22.93
CA GLU A 296 18.47 -20.49 21.54
C GLU A 296 19.77 -20.52 20.76
N SER A 297 19.95 -21.56 19.95
CA SER A 297 21.09 -21.68 19.04
C SER A 297 20.60 -22.05 17.66
N GLY A 298 21.17 -21.43 16.63
CA GLY A 298 20.78 -21.69 15.25
C GLY A 298 21.68 -20.99 14.26
N ARG A 299 21.20 -20.91 13.02
CA ARG A 299 21.84 -20.16 11.93
C ARG A 299 20.95 -18.99 11.55
N ARG A 300 21.55 -17.82 11.36
CA ARG A 300 20.82 -16.64 10.87
C ARG A 300 21.60 -15.97 9.73
N PRO A 301 20.91 -15.32 8.78
CA PRO A 301 21.57 -14.58 7.73
C PRO A 301 22.27 -13.34 8.29
N THR A 302 23.52 -13.10 7.88
CA THR A 302 24.27 -11.88 8.27
C THR A 302 23.84 -10.65 7.47
N GLY A 303 23.07 -10.85 6.40
CA GLY A 303 22.68 -9.82 5.44
C GLY A 303 23.71 -9.62 4.31
N ARG A 304 24.91 -10.20 4.41
CA ARG A 304 25.89 -10.17 3.32
C ARG A 304 25.49 -11.16 2.24
N THR A 305 25.57 -10.71 0.99
CA THR A 305 25.24 -11.53 -0.17
C THR A 305 26.27 -11.35 -1.26
N GLU A 306 26.72 -12.44 -1.87
CA GLU A 306 27.54 -12.42 -3.09
C GLU A 306 26.74 -12.99 -4.26
N THR A 307 26.94 -12.44 -5.44
CA THR A 307 26.30 -12.94 -6.67
C THR A 307 27.37 -13.39 -7.66
N ARG A 308 27.23 -14.62 -8.14
CA ARG A 308 28.07 -15.18 -9.20
C ARG A 308 27.21 -15.45 -10.42
N ILE A 309 27.65 -14.93 -11.56
CA ILE A 309 27.00 -15.14 -12.85
C ILE A 309 27.92 -16.00 -13.69
N CYS A 310 27.45 -17.19 -14.04
CA CYS A 310 28.12 -18.14 -14.89
C CYS A 310 27.38 -18.28 -16.21
N MET A 311 28.13 -18.38 -17.29
CA MET A 311 27.62 -18.80 -18.58
C MET A 311 28.13 -20.21 -18.85
N LYS A 312 27.22 -21.15 -19.01
CA LYS A 312 27.53 -22.54 -19.34
C LYS A 312 27.24 -22.76 -20.81
N ILE A 313 28.26 -23.16 -21.56
CA ILE A 313 28.18 -23.48 -22.99
C ILE A 313 28.53 -24.96 -23.14
N GLY A 314 27.51 -25.81 -23.29
CA GLY A 314 27.68 -27.27 -23.26
C GLY A 314 28.30 -27.74 -21.93
N SER A 315 29.52 -28.30 -21.99
CA SER A 315 30.27 -28.79 -20.82
C SER A 315 31.20 -27.76 -20.17
N ARG A 316 31.36 -26.57 -20.77
CA ARG A 316 32.25 -25.52 -20.25
C ARG A 316 31.46 -24.50 -19.45
N GLU A 317 31.87 -24.26 -18.20
CA GLU A 317 31.35 -23.20 -17.35
C GLU A 317 32.34 -22.02 -17.33
N ILE A 318 31.87 -20.83 -17.70
CA ILE A 318 32.66 -19.60 -17.70
C ILE A 318 32.05 -18.63 -16.69
N ILE A 319 32.84 -18.22 -15.70
CA ILE A 319 32.42 -17.21 -14.73
C ILE A 319 32.49 -15.84 -15.42
N LEU A 320 31.32 -15.23 -15.64
CA LEU A 320 31.22 -13.90 -16.24
C LEU A 320 31.42 -12.79 -15.21
N PHE A 321 30.90 -12.99 -14.01
CA PHE A 321 30.91 -11.99 -12.94
C PHE A 321 30.86 -12.65 -11.57
N GLY A 322 31.48 -11.99 -10.57
CA GLY A 322 31.50 -12.45 -9.18
C GLY A 322 32.80 -13.18 -8.79
N PRO A 323 32.93 -13.55 -7.50
CA PRO A 323 34.15 -14.14 -6.97
C PRO A 323 34.33 -15.59 -7.44
N ARG A 324 35.58 -15.97 -7.79
CA ARG A 324 35.93 -17.37 -8.13
C ARG A 324 35.78 -18.32 -6.93
N LYS A 325 36.10 -17.82 -5.74
CA LYS A 325 35.95 -18.54 -4.47
C LYS A 325 34.97 -17.77 -3.59
N ILE A 326 33.96 -18.46 -3.08
CA ILE A 326 32.95 -17.85 -2.20
C ILE A 326 33.62 -17.50 -0.86
N PRO A 327 33.49 -16.24 -0.39
CA PRO A 327 34.19 -15.78 0.81
C PRO A 327 33.54 -16.20 2.14
N TYR A 328 32.44 -16.95 2.08
CA TYR A 328 31.63 -17.32 3.24
C TYR A 328 31.93 -18.76 3.71
N ALA A 329 32.12 -18.92 5.02
CA ALA A 329 32.30 -20.25 5.63
C ALA A 329 31.00 -21.05 5.70
N LEU A 330 29.88 -20.38 5.99
CA LEU A 330 28.53 -20.92 6.01
C LEU A 330 27.66 -20.02 5.12
N TYR A 331 26.91 -20.62 4.19
CA TYR A 331 26.04 -19.88 3.29
C TYR A 331 24.86 -20.72 2.80
N GLU A 332 23.83 -20.03 2.35
CA GLU A 332 22.72 -20.59 1.57
C GLU A 332 22.87 -20.15 0.11
N LYS A 333 22.60 -21.07 -0.84
CA LYS A 333 22.77 -20.84 -2.28
C LYS A 333 21.43 -20.92 -3.00
N ASP A 334 21.02 -19.81 -3.59
CA ASP A 334 19.91 -19.76 -4.54
C ASP A 334 20.46 -19.81 -5.97
N THR A 335 19.93 -20.70 -6.81
CA THR A 335 20.37 -20.83 -8.21
C THR A 335 19.22 -20.53 -9.15
N SER A 336 19.40 -19.58 -10.05
CA SER A 336 18.47 -19.26 -11.14
C SER A 336 19.14 -19.56 -12.46
N VAL A 337 18.55 -20.46 -13.25
CA VAL A 337 19.02 -20.80 -14.59
C VAL A 337 18.09 -20.14 -15.61
N LYS A 338 18.67 -19.43 -16.58
CA LYS A 338 17.94 -18.89 -17.73
C LYS A 338 18.54 -19.46 -19.00
N GLU A 339 17.71 -20.16 -19.76
CA GLU A 339 18.04 -20.65 -21.08
C GLU A 339 17.68 -19.60 -22.13
N LEU A 340 18.44 -19.54 -23.22
CA LEU A 340 18.08 -18.69 -24.35
C LEU A 340 16.93 -19.33 -25.13
N PRO A 341 15.91 -18.55 -25.57
CA PRO A 341 14.81 -19.09 -26.35
C PRO A 341 15.31 -19.71 -27.65
N GLU A 342 14.72 -20.85 -28.03
CA GLU A 342 14.98 -21.47 -29.33
C GLU A 342 14.57 -20.50 -30.45
N TRP A 343 15.48 -20.20 -31.39
CA TRP A 343 15.16 -19.37 -32.55
C TRP A 343 15.26 -20.17 -33.84
N ARG A 344 14.10 -20.31 -34.51
CA ARG A 344 13.91 -20.95 -35.82
C ARG A 344 14.36 -22.41 -35.84
N ASN A 345 15.66 -22.70 -36.03
CA ASN A 345 16.29 -24.03 -36.00
C ASN A 345 17.61 -24.05 -35.20
N LEU A 346 17.97 -22.96 -34.50
CA LEU A 346 19.19 -22.84 -33.71
C LEU A 346 18.88 -23.14 -32.23
N ARG A 347 19.33 -24.30 -31.75
CA ARG A 347 19.45 -24.55 -30.31
C ARG A 347 20.75 -23.95 -29.82
N ILE A 348 20.68 -22.82 -29.14
CA ILE A 348 21.85 -22.17 -28.56
C ILE A 348 22.10 -22.84 -27.20
N PRO A 349 23.14 -23.68 -27.02
CA PRO A 349 23.36 -24.45 -25.80
C PRO A 349 24.01 -23.59 -24.70
N VAL A 350 23.45 -22.41 -24.47
CA VAL A 350 23.97 -21.40 -23.55
C VAL A 350 22.96 -21.21 -22.43
N GLU A 351 23.36 -21.61 -21.23
CA GLU A 351 22.62 -21.41 -19.99
C GLU A 351 23.28 -20.27 -19.21
N LEU A 352 22.50 -19.26 -18.85
CA LEU A 352 22.93 -18.21 -17.93
C LEU A 352 22.52 -18.62 -16.51
N ILE A 353 23.50 -18.99 -15.69
CA ILE A 353 23.30 -19.41 -14.30
C ILE A 353 23.65 -18.23 -13.40
N THR A 354 22.66 -17.75 -12.64
CA THR A 354 22.86 -16.75 -11.59
C THR A 354 22.77 -17.43 -10.24
N GLU A 355 23.87 -17.45 -9.50
CA GLU A 355 23.97 -18.02 -8.17
C GLU A 355 24.08 -16.90 -7.14
N LYS A 356 23.16 -16.88 -6.19
CA LYS A 356 23.18 -15.91 -5.09
C LYS A 356 23.53 -16.65 -3.80
N TYR A 357 24.64 -16.24 -3.20
CA TYR A 357 25.17 -16.79 -1.96
C TYR A 357 24.82 -15.84 -0.81
N ARG A 358 24.07 -16.31 0.18
CA ARG A 358 23.71 -15.55 1.38
C ARG A 358 24.52 -16.09 2.55
N GLU A 359 25.33 -15.24 3.18
CA GLU A 359 26.15 -15.65 4.31
C GLU A 359 25.28 -15.96 5.54
N LEU A 360 25.60 -17.05 6.21
CA LEU A 360 24.99 -17.46 7.46
C LEU A 360 26.02 -17.39 8.59
N GLU A 361 25.58 -16.98 9.77
CA GLU A 361 26.36 -17.11 11.00
C GLU A 361 25.65 -18.00 12.00
N ASN A 362 26.42 -18.80 12.75
CA ASN A 362 25.90 -19.48 13.92
C ASN A 362 25.69 -18.44 15.02
N TYR A 363 24.53 -18.46 15.65
CA TYR A 363 24.26 -17.63 16.82
C TYR A 363 23.89 -18.49 18.01
N ARG A 364 24.22 -17.98 19.20
CA ARG A 364 23.78 -18.50 20.49
C ARG A 364 23.28 -17.32 21.30
N GLU A 365 21.99 -17.27 21.53
CA GLU A 365 21.34 -16.23 22.32
C GLU A 365 20.93 -16.81 23.66
N VAL A 366 21.43 -16.21 24.75
CA VAL A 366 21.06 -16.55 26.12
C VAL A 366 20.10 -15.47 26.60
N ARG A 367 18.90 -15.89 27.03
CA ARG A 367 17.84 -15.02 27.51
C ARG A 367 17.68 -15.21 29.01
N ASP A 368 17.34 -14.12 29.69
CA ASP A 368 16.84 -14.20 31.06
C ASP A 368 15.43 -14.81 31.08
N ARG A 369 15.01 -15.27 32.26
CA ARG A 369 13.71 -15.90 32.44
C ARG A 369 12.55 -14.95 32.15
N GLU A 370 12.73 -13.66 32.44
CA GLU A 370 11.71 -12.63 32.15
C GLU A 370 11.55 -12.38 30.65
N SER A 371 12.64 -12.29 29.87
CA SER A 371 12.52 -12.11 28.41
C SER A 371 11.99 -13.36 27.73
N ALA A 372 12.40 -14.55 28.17
CA ALA A 372 11.79 -15.80 27.70
C ALA A 372 10.28 -15.82 28.01
N ARG A 373 9.85 -15.42 29.21
CA ARG A 373 8.44 -15.30 29.57
C ARG A 373 7.68 -14.31 28.68
N ARG A 374 8.25 -13.13 28.40
CA ARG A 374 7.63 -12.15 27.49
C ARG A 374 7.46 -12.71 26.08
N LEU A 375 8.47 -13.43 25.56
CA LEU A 375 8.38 -14.07 24.24
C LEU A 375 7.32 -15.19 24.22
N ALA A 376 7.25 -16.00 25.29
CA ALA A 376 6.20 -17.02 25.44
C ALA A 376 4.80 -16.38 25.50
N MET A 377 4.62 -15.27 26.24
CA MET A 377 3.37 -14.51 26.26
C MET A 377 2.99 -13.97 24.89
N GLN A 378 3.95 -13.47 24.12
CA GLN A 378 3.73 -12.99 22.76
C GLN A 378 3.27 -14.13 21.82
N LYS A 379 3.92 -15.29 21.88
CA LYS A 379 3.53 -16.47 21.11
C LYS A 379 2.14 -16.98 21.51
N ALA A 380 1.82 -16.98 22.81
CA ALA A 380 0.49 -17.35 23.30
C ALA A 380 -0.59 -16.38 22.78
N MET A 381 -0.29 -15.08 22.73
CA MET A 381 -1.18 -14.07 22.14
C MET A 381 -1.40 -14.31 20.64
N GLN A 382 -0.32 -14.60 19.88
CA GLN A 382 -0.42 -14.92 18.46
C GLN A 382 -1.27 -16.16 18.22
N SER A 383 -1.13 -17.18 19.07
CA SER A 383 -1.94 -18.41 19.02
C SER A 383 -3.44 -18.13 19.22
N VAL A 384 -3.82 -17.21 20.14
CA VAL A 384 -5.21 -16.80 20.30
C VAL A 384 -5.69 -15.93 19.13
N GLN A 385 -4.88 -14.98 18.67
CA GLN A 385 -5.23 -14.10 17.54
C GLN A 385 -5.48 -14.88 16.25
N ALA A 386 -4.82 -16.01 16.05
CA ALA A 386 -5.06 -16.89 14.90
C ALA A 386 -6.41 -17.63 14.98
N GLN A 387 -6.98 -17.80 16.17
CA GLN A 387 -8.26 -18.49 16.39
C GLN A 387 -9.46 -17.52 16.45
N MET A 388 -9.21 -16.28 16.88
CA MET A 388 -10.25 -15.27 17.10
C MET A 388 -10.57 -14.48 15.81
N PRO A 389 -11.86 -14.24 15.49
CA PRO A 389 -12.25 -13.34 14.41
C PRO A 389 -11.70 -11.91 14.59
N PRO A 390 -11.35 -11.21 13.49
CA PRO A 390 -10.92 -9.81 13.58
C PRO A 390 -12.09 -8.91 13.98
N GLY A 391 -11.95 -8.18 15.09
CA GLY A 391 -12.91 -7.15 15.52
C GLY A 391 -13.65 -7.45 16.83
N ASP A 392 -13.49 -8.63 17.41
CA ASP A 392 -14.19 -8.99 18.65
C ASP A 392 -13.69 -8.23 19.88
N LYS A 393 -14.64 -7.88 20.76
CA LYS A 393 -14.33 -7.13 21.98
C LYS A 393 -13.83 -8.09 23.05
N ILE A 394 -12.54 -7.98 23.37
CA ILE A 394 -11.93 -8.76 24.45
C ILE A 394 -12.37 -8.20 25.80
N LEU A 395 -13.00 -9.04 26.62
CA LEU A 395 -13.48 -8.70 27.95
C LEU A 395 -12.41 -8.95 29.01
N ARG A 396 -11.75 -10.11 28.96
CA ARG A 396 -10.76 -10.52 29.96
C ARG A 396 -9.62 -11.30 29.33
N ARG A 397 -8.41 -11.14 29.90
CA ARG A 397 -7.20 -11.89 29.54
C ARG A 397 -6.51 -12.37 30.80
N GLN A 398 -6.09 -13.63 30.83
CA GLN A 398 -5.38 -14.20 31.97
C GLN A 398 -4.23 -15.09 31.49
N PHE A 399 -3.01 -14.72 31.88
CA PHE A 399 -1.81 -15.52 31.63
C PHE A 399 -1.54 -16.43 32.83
N THR A 400 -1.20 -17.68 32.56
CA THR A 400 -0.81 -18.68 33.56
C THR A 400 0.53 -19.28 33.16
N ASP A 401 1.53 -19.14 34.02
CA ASP A 401 2.83 -19.77 33.80
C ASP A 401 2.72 -21.26 34.14
N LEU A 402 3.13 -22.13 33.21
CA LEU A 402 3.12 -23.57 33.46
C LEU A 402 4.47 -23.98 34.05
N VAL A 403 4.50 -24.19 35.37
CA VAL A 403 5.71 -24.64 36.08
C VAL A 403 5.81 -26.16 35.96
N VAL A 404 6.79 -26.64 35.20
CA VAL A 404 7.15 -28.06 35.14
C VAL A 404 8.18 -28.38 36.22
N LYS A 405 8.06 -29.56 36.86
CA LYS A 405 8.84 -29.98 38.04
C LYS A 405 10.34 -30.25 37.77
N GLN A 406 10.86 -30.01 36.57
CA GLN A 406 12.25 -30.28 36.20
C GLN A 406 12.93 -29.01 35.66
N PRO A 407 14.27 -28.89 35.78
CA PRO A 407 15.00 -27.75 35.23
C PRO A 407 15.00 -27.81 33.71
N GLU A 408 13.94 -27.31 33.08
CA GLU A 408 13.96 -27.07 31.64
C GLU A 408 14.49 -25.68 31.32
N ASN A 409 15.30 -25.62 30.27
CA ASN A 409 15.79 -24.41 29.64
C ASN A 409 14.66 -23.68 28.85
N LEU A 410 13.41 -23.79 29.29
CA LEU A 410 12.20 -23.45 28.54
C LEU A 410 11.15 -22.82 29.46
N VAL A 411 10.55 -21.71 29.02
CA VAL A 411 9.43 -21.04 29.71
C VAL A 411 8.15 -21.25 28.91
N ARG A 412 7.09 -21.72 29.57
CA ARG A 412 5.79 -22.02 28.97
C ARG A 412 4.70 -21.17 29.61
N VAL A 413 3.85 -20.57 28.78
CA VAL A 413 2.75 -19.71 29.21
C VAL A 413 1.47 -20.14 28.50
N LYS A 414 0.40 -20.32 29.28
CA LYS A 414 -0.97 -20.51 28.78
C LYS A 414 -1.72 -19.19 28.91
N LEU A 415 -2.42 -18.78 27.86
CA LEU A 415 -3.26 -17.59 27.83
C LEU A 415 -4.73 -18.01 27.71
N PHE A 416 -5.57 -17.51 28.59
CA PHE A 416 -7.03 -17.59 28.49
C PHE A 416 -7.57 -16.22 28.12
N VAL A 417 -8.38 -16.16 27.06
CA VAL A 417 -9.07 -14.95 26.62
C VAL A 417 -10.56 -15.18 26.61
N GLU A 418 -11.28 -14.23 27.21
CA GLU A 418 -12.73 -14.16 27.16
C GLU A 418 -13.13 -12.98 26.27
N CYS A 419 -13.94 -13.24 25.26
CA CYS A 419 -14.44 -12.22 24.34
C CYS A 419 -15.96 -12.24 24.25
N LEU A 420 -16.52 -11.13 23.77
CA LEU A 420 -17.91 -11.02 23.34
C LEU A 420 -17.95 -11.15 21.82
N GLU A 421 -18.57 -12.22 21.32
CA GLU A 421 -18.64 -12.59 19.91
C GLU A 421 -20.09 -12.86 19.50
N ASP A 422 -20.47 -12.53 18.25
CA ASP A 422 -21.73 -12.97 17.67
C ASP A 422 -21.59 -14.42 17.20
N ILE A 423 -22.35 -15.32 17.83
CA ILE A 423 -22.27 -16.76 17.58
C ILE A 423 -23.39 -17.25 16.65
N GLY A 424 -24.26 -16.37 16.17
CA GLY A 424 -25.41 -16.74 15.34
C GLY A 424 -25.03 -17.05 13.89
N VAL A 425 -25.43 -18.21 13.39
CA VAL A 425 -25.32 -18.58 11.96
C VAL A 425 -26.67 -19.11 11.46
N GLU A 426 -27.06 -18.70 10.26
CA GLU A 426 -28.30 -19.17 9.62
C GLU A 426 -28.23 -20.66 9.24
N LYS A 427 -29.29 -21.39 9.56
CA LYS A 427 -29.51 -22.79 9.16
C LYS A 427 -30.91 -22.93 8.54
N PRO A 428 -31.00 -22.97 7.19
CA PRO A 428 -32.26 -23.20 6.48
C PRO A 428 -32.90 -24.53 6.87
N PHE A 429 -34.23 -24.59 6.85
CA PHE A 429 -34.98 -25.83 7.03
C PHE A 429 -36.20 -25.89 6.12
N THR A 430 -36.68 -27.11 5.86
CA THR A 430 -37.93 -27.35 5.13
C THR A 430 -39.02 -27.67 6.14
N PRO A 431 -40.16 -26.94 6.16
CA PRO A 431 -41.30 -27.29 7.00
C PRO A 431 -41.79 -28.69 6.65
N VAL A 432 -41.89 -29.57 7.64
CA VAL A 432 -42.57 -30.86 7.49
C VAL A 432 -43.98 -30.68 8.04
N PRO A 433 -45.05 -30.83 7.23
CA PRO A 433 -46.40 -30.80 7.76
C PRO A 433 -46.59 -31.97 8.74
N GLY A 434 -47.26 -31.71 9.86
CA GLY A 434 -47.51 -32.72 10.89
C GLY A 434 -48.27 -33.94 10.36
N PRO A 435 -48.27 -35.07 11.10
CA PRO A 435 -48.99 -36.28 10.72
C PRO A 435 -50.50 -36.00 10.72
N GLY A 436 -51.04 -35.64 9.57
CA GLY A 436 -52.44 -35.23 9.40
C GLY A 436 -52.76 -34.60 8.04
N ALA A 437 -51.76 -34.12 7.30
CA ALA A 437 -51.96 -33.61 5.95
C ALA A 437 -51.69 -34.72 4.91
N SER A 438 -52.75 -35.37 4.42
CA SER A 438 -52.68 -36.14 3.17
C SER A 438 -52.24 -35.21 2.04
N PRO A 439 -51.27 -35.60 1.17
CA PRO A 439 -50.96 -34.81 0.00
C PRO A 439 -52.16 -34.84 -0.96
N LEU A 440 -52.66 -33.65 -1.33
CA LEU A 440 -53.58 -33.50 -2.45
C LEU A 440 -52.93 -34.11 -3.72
N PRO A 441 -53.66 -34.91 -4.52
CA PRO A 441 -53.10 -35.50 -5.72
C PRO A 441 -52.72 -34.41 -6.72
N GLY A 442 -51.52 -34.55 -7.30
CA GLY A 442 -50.87 -33.55 -8.12
C GLY A 442 -51.70 -33.07 -9.31
N GLY A 443 -51.80 -31.75 -9.43
CA GLY A 443 -52.19 -31.10 -10.67
C GLY A 443 -51.14 -31.34 -11.74
N ALA A 444 -51.56 -31.90 -12.86
CA ALA A 444 -50.74 -32.16 -14.04
C ALA A 444 -50.06 -30.87 -14.55
N ASN A 445 -48.74 -30.92 -14.73
CA ASN A 445 -48.04 -29.95 -15.57
C ASN A 445 -48.45 -30.17 -17.04
N PRO A 446 -48.76 -29.11 -17.82
CA PRO A 446 -48.91 -29.25 -19.26
C PRO A 446 -47.54 -29.53 -19.91
N PRO A 447 -47.49 -30.27 -21.04
CA PRO A 447 -46.22 -30.62 -21.66
C PRO A 447 -45.57 -29.41 -22.32
N VAL A 448 -44.29 -29.21 -22.02
CA VAL A 448 -43.41 -28.24 -22.69
C VAL A 448 -43.12 -28.76 -24.11
N ARG A 449 -43.51 -27.99 -25.13
CA ARG A 449 -43.07 -28.21 -26.53
C ARG A 449 -41.57 -27.95 -26.66
N PRO A 450 -40.79 -28.80 -27.33
CA PRO A 450 -39.43 -28.45 -27.73
C PRO A 450 -39.45 -27.46 -28.92
N PRO A 451 -38.45 -26.57 -29.04
CA PRO A 451 -38.32 -25.69 -30.19
C PRO A 451 -37.84 -26.48 -31.42
N ASP A 452 -38.54 -26.27 -32.53
CA ASP A 452 -38.16 -26.76 -33.86
C ASP A 452 -36.85 -26.13 -34.34
N GLY A 453 -35.98 -26.94 -34.96
CA GLY A 453 -35.03 -26.47 -35.96
C GLY A 453 -33.54 -26.71 -35.66
N ILE A 454 -33.06 -27.94 -35.88
CA ILE A 454 -31.67 -28.21 -36.27
C ILE A 454 -31.69 -29.30 -37.38
N PRO A 455 -31.06 -29.09 -38.55
CA PRO A 455 -31.05 -30.08 -39.63
C PRO A 455 -30.16 -31.29 -39.30
N PRO A 456 -30.43 -32.47 -39.90
CA PRO A 456 -29.72 -33.70 -39.58
C PRO A 456 -28.27 -33.69 -40.13
N ALA A 457 -27.33 -34.13 -39.29
CA ALA A 457 -25.98 -34.49 -39.70
C ALA A 457 -25.99 -35.83 -40.48
N PRO A 458 -25.22 -35.97 -41.57
CA PRO A 458 -25.15 -37.22 -42.32
C PRO A 458 -24.38 -38.31 -41.56
N ALA A 459 -24.92 -39.53 -41.67
CA ALA A 459 -24.44 -40.75 -41.06
C ALA A 459 -22.99 -41.08 -41.46
N GLY A 460 -22.22 -41.55 -40.48
CA GLY A 460 -20.91 -42.13 -40.69
C GLY A 460 -21.00 -43.48 -41.39
N HIS A 461 -20.17 -43.65 -42.42
CA HIS A 461 -19.60 -44.94 -42.81
C HIS A 461 -18.14 -44.94 -42.37
N GLY A 462 -17.76 -45.87 -41.50
CA GLY A 462 -16.44 -46.51 -41.57
C GLY A 462 -16.61 -47.94 -42.09
N PRO A 463 -15.57 -48.77 -42.13
CA PRO A 463 -14.14 -48.48 -42.23
C PRO A 463 -13.53 -49.12 -43.51
N HIS A 464 -12.45 -48.54 -44.05
CA HIS A 464 -11.41 -49.24 -44.81
C HIS A 464 -10.13 -48.41 -44.82
#